data_AF-A0A9D9DK48-F1
#
_entry.id   AF-A0A9D9DK48-F1
#
_cell.length_a   1.000
_cell.length_b   1.000
_cell.length_c   1.000
_cell.angle_alpha   90.00
_cell.angle_beta   90.00
_cell.angle_gamma   90.00
#
_symmetry.space_group_name_H-M   'P 1'
#
loop_
_entity.id
_entity.type
_entity.pdbx_description
1 polymer ?
#
loop_
_entity_poly.entity_id
_entity_poly.type
_entity_poly.pdbx_seq_one_letter_code
_entity_poly.pdbx_strand_id
1 'polypeptide(L)'
;PYSAEGKSLLLYGFCKKNHPNLLTLFTLFWVRAGLSLKKEPAGPLRKWHIEKNEVPNPHFDASSRTINYFYLDYDGQRHWFLFDYTAERHKPAKEFSDFLNYGINID
;
A
#
# COMPACT_ATOMS: atom_id res chain seq x y z
N PRO A 1 18.01 19.08 11.35
CA PRO A 1 17.59 18.61 10.00
C PRO A 1 16.37 17.68 10.12
N TYR A 2 15.31 17.88 9.32
CA TYR A 2 14.13 17.00 9.36
C TYR A 2 14.49 15.54 9.05
N SER A 3 13.84 14.59 9.72
CA SER A 3 13.90 13.16 9.38
C SER A 3 13.37 12.90 7.97
N ALA A 4 13.65 11.73 7.39
CA ALA A 4 13.09 11.33 6.10
C ALA A 4 11.55 11.39 6.11
N GLU A 5 10.93 10.91 7.19
CA GLU A 5 9.48 11.00 7.37
C GLU A 5 9.00 12.46 7.47
N GLY A 6 9.71 13.31 8.21
CA GLY A 6 9.37 14.73 8.34
C GLY A 6 9.42 15.48 7.00
N LYS A 7 10.47 15.24 6.20
CA LYS A 7 10.58 15.79 4.83
C LYS A 7 9.45 15.29 3.94
N SER A 8 9.11 14.02 4.05
CA SER A 8 8.03 13.40 3.26
C SER A 8 6.66 13.95 3.64
N LEU A 9 6.41 14.27 4.91
CA LEU A 9 5.17 14.95 5.34
C LEU A 9 5.05 16.37 4.80
N LEU A 10 6.16 17.12 4.75
CA LEU A 10 6.17 18.45 4.13
C LEU A 10 5.82 18.36 2.63
N LEU A 11 6.43 17.42 1.92
CA LEU A 11 6.14 17.19 0.51
C LEU A 11 4.69 16.71 0.29
N TYR A 12 4.18 15.83 1.15
CA TYR A 12 2.78 15.41 1.12
C TYR A 12 1.84 16.60 1.28
N GLY A 13 2.10 17.50 2.24
CA GLY A 13 1.30 18.71 2.43
C GLY A 13 1.32 19.63 1.20
N PHE A 14 2.48 19.76 0.56
CA PHE A 14 2.60 20.48 -0.71
C PHE A 14 1.80 19.82 -1.84
N CYS A 15 1.91 18.50 -2.03
CA CYS A 15 1.16 17.77 -3.03
C CYS A 15 -0.35 17.82 -2.77
N LYS A 16 -0.78 17.71 -1.51
CA LYS A 16 -2.19 17.79 -1.13
C LYS A 16 -2.82 19.13 -1.54
N LYS A 17 -2.07 20.22 -1.47
CA LYS A 17 -2.52 21.55 -1.88
C LYS A 17 -2.46 21.79 -3.39
N ASN A 18 -1.37 21.36 -4.04
CA ASN A 18 -1.06 21.79 -5.41
C ASN A 18 -1.25 20.68 -6.47
N HIS A 19 -1.18 19.41 -6.07
CA HIS A 19 -1.19 18.24 -6.95
C HIS A 19 -1.98 17.07 -6.34
N PRO A 20 -3.29 17.23 -6.05
CA PRO A 20 -4.09 16.21 -5.38
C PRO A 20 -4.16 14.89 -6.16
N ASN A 21 -3.98 14.93 -7.49
CA ASN A 21 -3.90 13.76 -8.36
C ASN A 21 -2.67 12.87 -8.07
N LEU A 22 -1.64 13.38 -7.40
CA LEU A 22 -0.44 12.62 -7.05
C LEU A 22 -0.54 11.92 -5.69
N LEU A 23 -1.61 12.11 -4.92
CA LEU A 23 -1.67 11.60 -3.54
C LEU A 23 -1.64 10.08 -3.46
N THR A 24 -2.32 9.38 -4.36
CA THR A 24 -2.29 7.91 -4.40
C THR A 24 -0.89 7.38 -4.78
N LEU A 25 -0.21 8.02 -5.74
CA LEU A 25 1.19 7.72 -6.07
C LEU A 25 2.11 8.00 -4.87
N PHE A 26 1.83 9.07 -4.12
CA PHE A 26 2.58 9.41 -2.93
C PHE A 26 2.45 8.33 -1.86
N THR A 27 1.25 7.78 -1.66
CA THR A 27 1.02 6.62 -0.78
C THR A 27 1.88 5.43 -1.19
N LEU A 28 1.96 5.12 -2.49
CA LEU A 28 2.80 4.04 -3.01
C LEU A 28 4.28 4.22 -2.61
N PHE A 29 4.84 5.41 -2.84
CA PHE A 29 6.23 5.70 -2.45
C PHE A 29 6.42 5.76 -0.93
N TRP A 30 5.44 6.27 -0.18
CA TRP A 30 5.46 6.32 1.28
C TRP A 30 5.61 4.92 1.89
N VAL A 31 4.82 3.96 1.39
CA VAL A 31 4.85 2.56 1.82
C VAL A 31 6.18 1.90 1.45
N ARG A 32 6.65 2.07 0.21
CA ARG A 32 7.94 1.54 -0.27
C ARG A 32 9.15 2.07 0.50
N ALA A 33 9.10 3.34 0.91
CA ALA A 33 10.13 3.99 1.71
C ALA A 33 10.14 3.53 3.17
N GLY A 34 9.19 2.70 3.60
CA GLY A 34 9.13 2.19 4.95
C GLY A 34 8.67 3.24 5.97
N LEU A 35 7.83 4.19 5.56
CA LEU A 35 7.33 5.25 6.42
C LEU A 35 6.05 4.80 7.16
N SER A 36 5.68 5.50 8.23
CA SER A 36 4.62 5.07 9.13
C SER A 36 3.26 4.92 8.44
N LEU A 37 2.67 3.72 8.53
CA LEU A 37 1.32 3.42 8.04
C LEU A 37 0.20 4.08 8.87
N LYS A 38 0.55 4.71 10.00
CA LYS A 38 -0.41 5.41 10.87
C LYS A 38 -0.57 6.89 10.52
N LYS A 39 0.15 7.38 9.51
CA LYS A 39 0.11 8.77 9.07
C LYS A 39 -0.82 8.94 7.89
N GLU A 40 -1.29 10.17 7.72
CA GLU A 40 -2.22 10.55 6.65
C GLU A 40 -1.82 10.06 5.24
N PRO A 41 -0.53 10.12 4.82
CA PRO A 41 -0.15 9.67 3.48
C PRO A 41 -0.41 8.18 3.24
N ALA A 42 -0.55 7.37 4.28
CA ALA A 42 -0.90 5.96 4.18
C ALA A 42 -2.41 5.70 4.12
N GLY A 43 -3.26 6.71 4.25
CA GLY A 43 -4.72 6.58 4.32
C GLY A 43 -5.36 5.78 3.18
N PRO A 44 -4.91 5.92 1.92
CA PRO A 44 -5.44 5.12 0.80
C PRO A 44 -5.11 3.62 0.85
N LEU A 45 -4.12 3.21 1.66
CA LEU A 45 -3.71 1.81 1.80
C LEU A 45 -4.80 1.00 2.51
N ARG A 46 -5.22 -0.12 1.90
CA ARG A 46 -6.28 -0.98 2.44
C ARG A 46 -5.67 -2.23 3.07
N LYS A 47 -6.09 -2.57 4.29
CA LYS A 47 -5.77 -3.86 4.90
C LYS A 47 -6.65 -4.95 4.30
N TRP A 48 -6.03 -6.03 3.85
CA TRP A 48 -6.74 -7.19 3.33
C TRP A 48 -7.06 -8.20 4.44
N HIS A 49 -8.24 -8.80 4.35
CA HIS A 49 -8.78 -9.76 5.31
C HIS A 49 -9.41 -10.93 4.55
N ILE A 50 -8.97 -12.16 4.86
CA ILE A 50 -9.53 -13.36 4.23
C ILE A 50 -11.02 -13.50 4.52
N GLU A 51 -11.49 -13.11 5.72
CA GLU A 51 -12.89 -13.32 6.13
C GLU A 51 -13.87 -12.47 5.31
N LYS A 52 -13.40 -11.39 4.68
CA LYS A 52 -14.26 -10.50 3.88
C LYS A 52 -14.50 -11.01 2.47
N ASN A 53 -13.58 -11.83 1.93
CA ASN A 53 -13.63 -12.40 0.58
C ASN A 53 -13.97 -11.41 -0.56
N GLU A 54 -13.71 -10.11 -0.38
CA GLU A 54 -14.04 -9.06 -1.37
C GLU A 54 -13.05 -9.02 -2.54
N VAL A 55 -11.80 -9.37 -2.26
CA VAL A 55 -10.69 -9.32 -3.21
C VAL A 55 -9.89 -10.61 -3.07
N PRO A 56 -9.75 -11.43 -4.12
CA PRO A 56 -8.81 -12.54 -4.10
C PRO A 56 -7.37 -12.01 -3.94
N ASN A 57 -6.62 -12.58 -3.00
CA ASN A 57 -5.19 -12.30 -2.83
C ASN A 57 -4.40 -13.52 -3.33
N PRO A 58 -3.78 -13.48 -4.52
CA PRO A 58 -3.07 -14.62 -5.09
C PRO A 58 -1.81 -15.02 -4.31
N HIS A 59 -1.40 -14.22 -3.33
CA HIS A 59 -0.22 -14.48 -2.50
C HIS A 59 -0.57 -14.71 -1.03
N PHE A 60 -1.86 -14.93 -0.75
CA PHE A 60 -2.27 -15.32 0.59
C PHE A 60 -1.69 -16.70 0.95
N ASP A 61 -0.93 -16.73 2.04
CA ASP A 61 -0.43 -17.95 2.67
C ASP A 61 -1.18 -18.20 3.98
N ALA A 62 -2.06 -19.21 3.98
CA ALA A 62 -2.83 -19.64 5.15
C ALA A 62 -1.97 -20.24 6.28
N SER A 63 -0.74 -20.66 5.98
CA SER A 63 0.17 -21.20 7.00
C SER A 63 0.84 -20.10 7.83
N SER A 64 0.89 -18.88 7.30
CA SER A 64 1.54 -17.76 7.98
C SER A 64 0.60 -17.05 8.96
N ARG A 65 1.06 -16.92 10.21
CA ARG A 65 0.39 -16.13 11.26
C ARG A 65 1.01 -14.74 11.45
N THR A 66 2.15 -14.47 10.80
CA THR A 66 2.96 -13.28 11.04
C THR A 66 2.84 -12.20 9.97
N ILE A 67 2.25 -12.56 8.82
CA ILE A 67 2.13 -11.65 7.67
C ILE A 67 0.78 -10.94 7.70
N ASN A 68 0.83 -9.60 7.64
CA ASN A 68 -0.32 -8.79 7.27
C ASN A 68 -0.23 -8.40 5.80
N TYR A 69 -1.36 -8.48 5.11
CA TYR A 69 -1.48 -8.11 3.70
C TYR A 69 -2.19 -6.76 3.58
N PHE A 70 -1.62 -5.88 2.77
CA PHE A 70 -2.22 -4.60 2.41
C PHE A 70 -2.20 -4.45 0.89
N TYR A 71 -3.09 -3.62 0.36
CA TYR A 71 -3.11 -3.30 -1.05
C TYR A 71 -3.48 -1.84 -1.32
N LEU A 72 -3.04 -1.35 -2.47
CA LEU A 72 -3.34 -0.03 -3.01
C LEU A 72 -3.62 -0.15 -4.50
N ASP A 73 -4.79 0.30 -4.92
CA ASP A 73 -5.14 0.38 -6.33
C ASP A 73 -4.64 1.72 -6.89
N TYR A 74 -3.78 1.65 -7.90
CA TYR A 74 -3.22 2.83 -8.56
C TYR A 74 -2.87 2.50 -10.01
N ASP A 75 -3.20 3.43 -10.92
CA ASP A 75 -2.82 3.36 -12.34
C ASP A 75 -3.19 2.02 -13.02
N GLY A 76 -4.40 1.53 -12.77
CA GLY A 76 -4.91 0.26 -13.33
C GLY A 76 -4.29 -1.01 -12.74
N GLN A 77 -3.47 -0.88 -11.71
CA GLN A 77 -2.84 -2.01 -11.01
C GLN A 77 -3.26 -2.06 -9.55
N ARG A 78 -3.29 -3.27 -8.99
CA ARG A 78 -3.31 -3.47 -7.55
C ARG A 78 -1.90 -3.76 -7.07
N HIS A 79 -1.36 -2.85 -6.27
CA HIS A 79 -0.09 -3.05 -5.59
C HIS A 79 -0.33 -3.69 -4.24
N TRP A 80 0.34 -4.80 -3.98
CA TRP A 80 0.22 -5.55 -2.74
C TRP A 80 1.49 -5.45 -1.90
N PHE A 81 1.30 -5.42 -0.58
CA PHE A 81 2.38 -5.27 0.40
C PHE A 81 2.20 -6.29 1.52
N LEU A 82 3.26 -7.07 1.76
CA LEU A 82 3.33 -8.05 2.83
C LEU A 82 4.20 -7.50 3.93
N PHE A 83 3.62 -7.34 5.12
CA PHE A 83 4.32 -6.89 6.31
C PHE A 83 4.48 -8.04 7.29
N ASP A 84 5.72 -8.45 7.50
CA ASP A 84 6.08 -9.36 8.59
C ASP A 84 6.34 -8.57 9.87
N TYR A 85 5.49 -8.73 10.88
CA TYR A 85 5.67 -7.98 12.13
C TYR A 85 6.77 -8.54 13.04
N THR A 86 7.37 -9.68 12.68
CA THR A 86 8.58 -10.18 13.34
C THR A 86 9.85 -9.47 12.83
N ALA A 87 9.76 -8.79 11.68
CA ALA A 87 10.81 -7.98 11.07
C ALA A 87 10.55 -6.46 11.26
N GLU A 88 11.30 -5.62 10.55
CA GLU A 88 11.10 -4.16 10.56
C GLU A 88 9.64 -3.78 10.25
N ARG A 89 8.98 -3.13 11.21
CA ARG A 89 7.52 -2.94 11.22
C ARG A 89 6.97 -1.98 10.17
N HIS A 90 7.82 -1.28 9.44
CA HIS A 90 7.39 -0.17 8.59
C HIS A 90 7.69 -0.37 7.10
N LYS A 91 8.58 -1.28 6.73
CA LYS A 91 8.88 -1.60 5.34
C LYS A 91 8.25 -2.94 4.95
N PRO A 92 7.64 -3.06 3.76
CA PRO A 92 7.13 -4.35 3.30
C PRO A 92 8.27 -5.35 3.13
N ALA A 93 8.06 -6.58 3.60
CA ALA A 93 8.95 -7.72 3.38
C ALA A 93 8.89 -8.18 1.92
N LYS A 94 7.73 -8.02 1.27
CA LYS A 94 7.53 -8.30 -0.16
C LYS A 94 6.50 -7.34 -0.75
N GLU A 95 6.71 -6.98 -2.02
CA GLU A 95 5.74 -6.28 -2.84
C GLU A 95 5.51 -7.03 -4.16
N PHE A 96 4.33 -6.88 -4.73
CA PHE A 96 4.00 -7.34 -6.09
C PHE A 96 2.84 -6.52 -6.64
N SER A 97 2.59 -6.65 -7.95
CA SER A 97 1.50 -5.92 -8.60
C SER A 97 0.83 -6.80 -9.64
N ASP A 98 -0.49 -6.72 -9.70
CA ASP A 98 -1.30 -7.35 -10.73
C ASP A 98 -2.15 -6.29 -11.42
N PHE A 99 -2.50 -6.54 -12.69
CA PHE A 99 -3.45 -5.68 -13.39
C PHE A 99 -4.84 -5.92 -12.82
N LEU A 100 -5.57 -4.83 -12.57
CA LEU A 100 -6.97 -4.91 -12.22
C LEU A 100 -7.72 -5.44 -13.44
N ASN A 101 -8.10 -6.71 -13.40
CA ASN A 101 -9.03 -7.28 -14.37
C ASN A 101 -10.40 -6.65 -14.13
N TYR A 102 -10.67 -5.52 -14.79
CA TYR A 102 -12.01 -4.97 -14.93
C TYR A 102 -12.82 -5.88 -15.85
N GLY A 103 -13.22 -7.05 -15.34
CA GLY A 103 -14.13 -8.02 -15.95
C GLY A 103 -14.41 -7.86 -17.45
N ILE A 104 -13.39 -8.04 -18.29
CA ILE A 104 -13.66 -8.32 -19.70
C ILE A 104 -14.14 -9.76 -19.73
N ASN A 105 -15.46 -9.96 -19.62
CA ASN A 105 -16.08 -11.15 -20.16
C ASN A 105 -15.77 -11.13 -21.65
N ILE A 106 -14.86 -12.00 -22.06
CA ILE A 106 -14.73 -12.38 -23.46
C ILE A 106 -15.82 -13.44 -23.65
N ASP A 107 -16.94 -13.02 -24.22
CA ASP A 107 -17.98 -13.92 -24.73
C ASP A 107 -17.42 -14.84 -25.83
#